data_AF-A0AB34FI57-F1
#
_entry.id   AF-A0AB34FI57-F1
#
_cell.length_a   1.000
_cell.length_b   1.000
_cell.length_c   1.000
_cell.angle_alpha   90.00
_cell.angle_beta   90.00
_cell.angle_gamma   90.00
#
_symmetry.space_group_name_H-M   'P 1'
#
loop_
_entity.id
_entity.type
_entity.pdbx_description
1 polymer ?
#
loop_
_entity_poly.entity_id
_entity_poly.type
_entity_poly.pdbx_seq_one_letter_code
_entity_poly.pdbx_strand_id
1 'polypeptide(L)'
;MLNKLNILAVGAALAQLTSAVGNARVTNKCPFSVTAWSVGSTISDPHTLSTGSTYSEVFTRDPKTGGRAIKVTLDPDGLYTGKPQTIYAYNLDGSTIWYDLSDVFGDAFAGHKVKLASANKDCPSIVWSNGTPPAGSQVKNCGAAWDVTLTLCA
;
A
#
# COMPACT_ATOMS: atom_id res chain seq x y z
N MET A 1 59.53 -9.07 36.12
CA MET A 1 58.86 -7.94 35.46
C MET A 1 58.27 -8.42 34.13
N LEU A 2 57.17 -7.81 33.71
CA LEU A 2 56.42 -7.97 32.45
C LEU A 2 55.32 -9.07 32.41
N ASN A 3 54.15 -8.70 32.91
CA ASN A 3 52.86 -9.31 32.58
C ASN A 3 52.33 -8.59 31.32
N LYS A 4 52.25 -9.25 30.16
CA LYS A 4 51.65 -8.65 28.96
C LYS A 4 50.21 -9.13 28.79
N LEU A 5 49.33 -8.16 28.84
CA LEU A 5 47.88 -8.21 28.79
C LEU A 5 47.40 -8.68 27.39
N ASN A 6 46.61 -9.75 27.33
CA ASN A 6 45.88 -10.12 26.12
C ASN A 6 44.63 -9.25 26.00
N ILE A 7 44.62 -8.34 25.04
CA ILE A 7 43.44 -7.53 24.71
C ILE A 7 42.56 -8.39 23.79
N LEU A 8 41.49 -8.98 24.32
CA LEU A 8 40.40 -9.51 23.51
C LEU A 8 39.58 -8.33 22.97
N ALA A 9 39.68 -8.07 21.68
CA ALA A 9 38.77 -7.17 20.98
C ALA A 9 37.39 -7.84 20.88
N VAL A 10 36.43 -7.38 21.70
CA VAL A 10 35.03 -7.78 21.59
C VAL A 10 34.42 -7.02 20.41
N GLY A 11 34.33 -7.66 19.25
CA GLY A 11 33.59 -7.14 18.11
C GLY A 11 32.09 -7.19 18.40
N ALA A 12 31.47 -6.04 18.67
CA ALA A 12 30.03 -5.92 18.72
C ALA A 12 29.49 -6.03 17.28
N ALA A 13 28.97 -7.20 16.90
CA ALA A 13 28.21 -7.36 15.67
C ALA A 13 26.91 -6.56 15.80
N LEU A 14 26.82 -5.40 15.15
CA LEU A 14 25.57 -4.68 14.95
C LEU A 14 24.71 -5.52 13.99
N ALA A 15 23.88 -6.40 14.54
CA ALA A 15 22.83 -7.04 13.77
C ALA A 15 21.89 -5.93 13.26
N GLN A 16 21.89 -5.70 11.95
CA GLN A 16 20.89 -4.85 11.32
C GLN A 16 19.53 -5.50 11.56
N LEU A 17 18.75 -4.96 12.49
CA LEU A 17 17.36 -5.35 12.68
C LEU A 17 16.60 -4.91 11.43
N THR A 18 16.50 -5.79 10.43
CA THR A 18 15.56 -5.61 9.32
C THR A 18 14.17 -5.68 9.93
N SER A 19 13.55 -4.53 10.19
CA SER A 19 12.15 -4.49 10.62
C SER A 19 11.33 -5.18 9.53
N ALA A 20 10.59 -6.23 9.88
CA ALA A 20 9.65 -6.83 8.95
C ALA A 20 8.64 -5.76 8.54
N VAL A 21 8.64 -5.38 7.26
CA VAL A 21 7.67 -4.45 6.68
C VAL A 21 6.52 -5.26 6.08
N GLY A 22 5.31 -4.78 6.27
CA GLY A 22 4.10 -5.34 5.71
C GLY A 22 3.93 -5.02 4.23
N ASN A 23 2.72 -5.23 3.74
CA ASN A 23 2.37 -5.12 2.33
C ASN A 23 1.25 -4.10 2.08
N ALA A 24 1.33 -3.44 0.95
CA ALA A 24 0.20 -2.77 0.32
C ALA A 24 -0.62 -3.83 -0.45
N ARG A 25 -1.91 -3.96 -0.14
CA ARG A 25 -2.77 -5.01 -0.70
C ARG A 25 -4.05 -4.44 -1.31
N VAL A 26 -4.54 -5.08 -2.36
CA VAL A 26 -5.88 -4.83 -2.93
C VAL A 26 -6.62 -6.15 -3.04
N THR A 27 -7.71 -6.30 -2.29
CA THR A 27 -8.58 -7.47 -2.34
C THR A 27 -9.86 -7.13 -3.07
N ASN A 28 -10.17 -7.87 -4.13
CA ASN A 28 -11.39 -7.69 -4.90
C ASN A 28 -12.52 -8.57 -4.32
N LYS A 29 -13.54 -7.99 -3.68
CA LYS A 29 -14.78 -8.72 -3.31
C LYS A 29 -15.95 -8.41 -4.23
N CYS A 30 -15.73 -7.65 -5.30
CA CYS A 30 -16.76 -7.31 -6.26
C CYS A 30 -17.16 -8.55 -7.09
N PRO A 31 -18.39 -8.60 -7.62
CA PRO A 31 -18.85 -9.69 -8.49
C PRO A 31 -18.27 -9.61 -9.92
N PHE A 32 -17.33 -8.69 -10.17
CA PHE A 32 -16.66 -8.46 -11.44
C PHE A 32 -15.15 -8.34 -11.23
N SER A 33 -14.40 -8.60 -12.30
CA SER A 33 -12.94 -8.41 -12.29
C SER A 33 -12.58 -6.94 -12.30
N VAL A 34 -11.42 -6.63 -11.71
CA VAL A 34 -10.78 -5.31 -11.76
C VAL A 34 -9.33 -5.48 -12.17
N THR A 35 -8.64 -4.40 -12.53
CA THR A 35 -7.20 -4.44 -12.83
C THR A 35 -6.46 -3.48 -11.92
N ALA A 36 -5.35 -3.95 -11.35
CA ALA A 36 -4.48 -3.17 -10.47
C ALA A 36 -3.09 -2.99 -11.10
N TRP A 37 -2.50 -1.82 -10.88
CA TRP A 37 -1.12 -1.52 -11.25
C TRP A 37 -0.41 -0.86 -10.08
N SER A 38 0.84 -1.27 -9.82
CA SER A 38 1.71 -0.50 -8.95
C SER A 38 2.41 0.60 -9.75
N VAL A 39 2.27 1.83 -9.27
CA VAL A 39 2.74 3.05 -9.94
C VAL A 39 3.65 3.83 -9.00
N GLY A 40 4.90 4.01 -9.40
CA GLY A 40 5.86 4.93 -8.80
C GLY A 40 6.63 5.65 -9.91
N SER A 41 7.96 5.65 -9.83
CA SER A 41 8.81 6.07 -10.96
C SER A 41 8.78 5.12 -12.17
N THR A 42 8.25 3.92 -11.97
CA THR A 42 7.96 2.90 -12.98
C THR A 42 6.53 2.38 -12.75
N ILE A 43 5.95 1.77 -13.78
CA ILE A 43 4.61 1.19 -13.75
C ILE A 43 4.77 -0.32 -13.92
N SER A 44 4.11 -1.11 -13.08
CA SER A 44 4.08 -2.58 -13.21
C SER A 44 3.25 -3.02 -14.42
N ASP A 45 3.36 -4.30 -14.78
CA ASP A 45 2.36 -4.93 -15.65
C ASP A 45 0.96 -4.89 -15.01
N PRO A 46 -0.13 -4.96 -15.81
CA PRO A 46 -1.49 -5.06 -15.28
C PRO A 46 -1.71 -6.36 -14.50
N HIS A 47 -2.32 -6.25 -13.32
CA HIS A 47 -2.75 -7.39 -12.52
C HIS A 47 -4.27 -7.46 -12.48
N THR A 48 -4.87 -8.32 -13.31
CA THR A 48 -6.31 -8.56 -13.27
C THR A 48 -6.67 -9.42 -12.06
N LEU A 49 -7.59 -8.91 -11.23
CA LEU A 49 -8.09 -9.56 -10.03
C LEU A 49 -9.52 -10.02 -10.26
N SER A 50 -9.71 -11.33 -10.37
CA SER A 50 -11.04 -11.95 -10.30
C SER A 50 -11.66 -11.77 -8.91
N THR A 51 -12.96 -12.06 -8.78
CA THR A 51 -13.64 -12.07 -7.48
C THR A 51 -12.92 -12.96 -6.47
N GLY A 52 -12.65 -12.43 -5.28
CA GLY A 52 -11.93 -13.09 -4.19
C GLY A 52 -10.40 -12.99 -4.28
N SER A 53 -9.86 -12.59 -5.43
CA SER A 53 -8.41 -12.47 -5.62
C SER A 53 -7.81 -11.25 -4.92
N THR A 54 -6.51 -11.31 -4.64
CA THR A 54 -5.78 -10.22 -3.99
C THR A 54 -4.46 -9.94 -4.70
N TYR A 55 -4.21 -8.67 -4.99
CA TYR A 55 -2.88 -8.15 -5.30
C TYR A 55 -2.15 -7.77 -4.01
N SER A 56 -0.83 -7.97 -3.98
CA SER A 56 0.01 -7.64 -2.82
C SER A 56 1.41 -7.24 -3.28
N GLU A 57 1.94 -6.16 -2.72
CA GLU A 57 3.35 -5.80 -2.85
C GLU A 57 3.91 -5.35 -1.49
N VAL A 58 5.18 -5.66 -1.23
CA VAL A 58 5.85 -5.22 0.01
C VAL A 58 5.93 -3.69 0.01
N PHE A 59 5.72 -3.07 1.18
CA PHE A 59 5.93 -1.63 1.30
C PHE A 59 7.36 -1.26 0.93
N THR A 60 7.47 -0.36 -0.03
CA THR A 60 8.74 0.17 -0.52
C THR A 60 8.63 1.68 -0.67
N ARG A 61 9.76 2.36 -0.50
CA ARG A 61 9.87 3.79 -0.81
C ARG A 61 10.39 3.95 -2.23
N ASP A 62 9.62 4.55 -3.12
CA ASP A 62 10.13 4.88 -4.45
C ASP A 62 11.16 6.02 -4.32
N PRO A 63 12.40 5.85 -4.81
CA PRO A 63 13.46 6.82 -4.55
C PRO A 63 13.28 8.16 -5.27
N LYS A 64 12.46 8.23 -6.34
CA LYS A 64 12.27 9.46 -7.11
C LYS A 64 11.01 10.22 -6.69
N THR A 65 9.92 9.49 -6.49
CA THR A 65 8.60 10.06 -6.15
C THR A 65 8.32 10.07 -4.65
N GLY A 66 9.10 9.33 -3.87
CA GLY A 66 8.98 9.22 -2.41
C GLY A 66 7.92 8.21 -1.94
N GLY A 67 6.92 7.88 -2.76
CA GLY A 67 5.85 6.94 -2.45
C GLY A 67 5.43 6.13 -3.66
N ARG A 68 4.44 5.28 -3.49
CA ARG A 68 3.86 4.47 -4.58
C ARG A 68 2.35 4.54 -4.50
N ALA A 69 1.69 4.17 -5.58
CA ALA A 69 0.24 4.07 -5.63
C ALA A 69 -0.18 2.81 -6.36
N ILE A 70 -1.10 2.06 -5.75
CA ILE A 70 -1.81 1.00 -6.44
C ILE A 70 -3.06 1.62 -7.06
N LYS A 71 -3.08 1.71 -8.38
CA LYS A 71 -4.20 2.25 -9.14
C LYS A 71 -5.10 1.10 -9.58
N VAL A 72 -6.40 1.27 -9.44
CA VAL A 72 -7.40 0.24 -9.75
C VAL A 72 -8.44 0.79 -10.72
N THR A 73 -8.68 0.07 -11.81
CA THR A 73 -9.74 0.36 -12.79
C THR A 73 -10.61 -0.87 -13.03
N LEU A 74 -11.82 -0.66 -13.55
CA LEU A 74 -12.68 -1.75 -14.02
C LEU A 74 -12.20 -2.29 -15.37
N ASP A 75 -11.90 -1.40 -16.31
CA ASP A 75 -11.38 -1.75 -17.63
C ASP A 75 -9.93 -2.28 -17.56
N PRO A 76 -9.58 -3.36 -18.27
CA PRO A 76 -8.22 -3.93 -18.24
C PRO A 76 -7.08 -3.02 -18.71
N ASP A 77 -7.37 -2.02 -19.53
CA ASP A 77 -6.41 -1.02 -20.03
C ASP A 77 -6.67 0.39 -19.45
N GLY A 78 -7.53 0.47 -18.43
CA GLY A 78 -8.10 1.72 -17.93
C GLY A 78 -7.08 2.75 -17.45
N LEU A 79 -5.91 2.28 -16.99
CA LEU A 79 -4.79 3.15 -16.62
C LEU A 79 -4.33 4.02 -17.79
N TYR A 80 -4.32 3.47 -19.01
CA TYR A 80 -3.79 4.13 -20.20
C TYR A 80 -4.89 4.79 -21.05
N THR A 81 -6.14 4.37 -20.90
CA THR A 81 -7.29 4.89 -21.67
C THR A 81 -8.09 5.97 -20.92
N GLY A 82 -7.61 6.42 -19.76
CA GLY A 82 -8.23 7.51 -19.00
C GLY A 82 -9.56 7.13 -18.35
N LYS A 83 -9.73 5.84 -18.02
CA LYS A 83 -10.91 5.35 -17.30
C LYS A 83 -10.88 5.78 -15.84
N PRO A 84 -12.02 5.83 -15.15
CA PRO A 84 -12.08 6.07 -13.71
C PRO A 84 -11.09 5.19 -12.93
N GLN A 85 -10.34 5.80 -12.01
CA GLN A 85 -9.31 5.12 -11.22
C GLN A 85 -9.52 5.39 -9.74
N THR A 86 -9.64 4.34 -8.94
CA THR A 86 -9.47 4.46 -7.48
C THR A 86 -8.01 4.18 -7.15
N ILE A 87 -7.40 5.08 -6.39
CA ILE A 87 -5.97 5.13 -6.13
C ILE A 87 -5.75 4.88 -4.63
N TYR A 88 -5.04 3.80 -4.31
CA TYR A 88 -4.47 3.58 -2.99
C TYR A 88 -3.00 4.01 -3.02
N ALA A 89 -2.72 5.20 -2.48
CA ALA A 89 -1.36 5.71 -2.33
C ALA A 89 -0.76 5.32 -0.98
N TYR A 90 0.54 5.05 -0.96
CA TYR A 90 1.30 4.80 0.26
C TYR A 90 2.72 5.37 0.22
N ASN A 91 3.24 5.72 1.39
CA ASN A 91 4.60 6.23 1.57
C ASN A 91 5.23 5.59 2.82
N LEU A 92 6.31 4.84 2.60
CA LEU A 92 7.10 4.24 3.69
C LEU A 92 8.19 5.22 4.13
N ASP A 93 8.10 5.65 5.39
CA ASP A 93 9.08 6.53 6.03
C ASP A 93 9.53 5.93 7.37
N GLY A 94 10.75 5.37 7.38
CA GLY A 94 11.26 4.59 8.50
C GLY A 94 10.34 3.41 8.84
N SER A 95 9.83 3.38 10.08
CA SER A 95 8.88 2.37 10.56
C SER A 95 7.41 2.78 10.42
N THR A 96 7.12 3.88 9.71
CA THR A 96 5.77 4.42 9.54
C THR A 96 5.32 4.23 8.10
N ILE A 97 4.11 3.71 7.93
CA ILE A 97 3.43 3.68 6.64
C ILE A 97 2.34 4.74 6.62
N TRP A 98 2.43 5.68 5.69
CA TRP A 98 1.37 6.64 5.38
C TRP A 98 0.53 6.10 4.24
N TYR A 99 -0.78 6.31 4.29
CA TYR A 99 -1.70 5.86 3.25
C TYR A 99 -2.92 6.77 3.10
N ASP A 100 -3.42 6.85 1.89
CA ASP A 100 -4.64 7.56 1.54
C ASP A 100 -5.40 6.87 0.41
N LEU A 101 -6.63 7.32 0.20
CA LEU A 101 -7.43 7.02 -0.98
C LEU A 101 -7.75 8.31 -1.72
N SER A 102 -7.67 8.24 -3.04
CA SER A 102 -8.11 9.27 -3.98
C SER A 102 -8.66 8.62 -5.24
N ASP A 103 -9.32 9.41 -6.08
CA ASP A 103 -9.73 8.98 -7.41
C ASP A 103 -9.44 10.06 -8.45
N VAL A 104 -9.39 9.62 -9.71
CA VAL A 104 -9.21 10.49 -10.87
C VAL A 104 -10.02 9.93 -12.03
N PHE A 105 -10.41 10.82 -12.95
CA PHE A 105 -11.20 10.47 -14.13
C PHE A 105 -12.58 9.87 -13.82
N GLY A 106 -13.07 10.06 -12.60
CA GLY A 106 -14.40 9.65 -12.13
C GLY A 106 -14.36 8.58 -11.05
N ASP A 107 -15.55 8.15 -10.61
CA ASP A 107 -15.76 7.25 -9.48
C ASP A 107 -15.88 5.78 -9.92
N ALA A 108 -14.77 5.04 -10.00
CA ALA A 108 -14.75 3.65 -10.51
C ALA A 108 -15.66 2.68 -9.73
N PHE A 109 -15.89 2.95 -8.44
CA PHE A 109 -16.67 2.10 -7.55
C PHE A 109 -17.93 2.78 -7.01
N ALA A 110 -18.46 3.80 -7.68
CA ALA A 110 -19.71 4.43 -7.26
C ALA A 110 -20.83 3.37 -7.02
N GLY A 111 -21.48 3.43 -5.86
CA GLY A 111 -22.46 2.43 -5.42
C GLY A 111 -21.88 1.21 -4.70
N HIS A 112 -20.54 1.09 -4.64
CA HIS A 112 -19.84 -0.03 -4.00
C HIS A 112 -18.88 0.48 -2.92
N LYS A 113 -19.15 0.13 -1.67
CA LYS A 113 -18.27 0.50 -0.55
C LYS A 113 -16.83 0.04 -0.78
N VAL A 114 -15.86 0.92 -0.52
CA VAL A 114 -14.45 0.56 -0.43
C VAL A 114 -13.88 0.90 0.95
N LYS A 115 -12.92 0.11 1.42
CA LYS A 115 -12.30 0.28 2.74
C LYS A 115 -10.80 0.04 2.67
N LEU A 116 -10.01 1.01 3.10
CA LEU A 116 -8.56 0.88 3.30
C LEU A 116 -8.27 0.78 4.79
N ALA A 117 -7.70 -0.33 5.24
CA ALA A 117 -7.43 -0.57 6.65
C ALA A 117 -6.17 -1.41 6.88
N SER A 118 -5.49 -1.15 8.00
CA SER A 118 -4.39 -1.97 8.47
C SER A 118 -4.89 -3.28 9.07
N ALA A 119 -4.05 -4.32 9.03
CA ALA A 119 -4.22 -5.52 9.84
C ALA A 119 -4.12 -5.23 11.35
N ASN A 120 -3.42 -4.16 11.74
CA ASN A 120 -3.50 -3.62 13.09
C ASN A 120 -4.80 -2.82 13.26
N LYS A 121 -5.71 -3.32 14.10
CA LYS A 121 -7.04 -2.74 14.31
C LYS A 121 -7.03 -1.40 15.06
N ASP A 122 -5.94 -1.08 15.73
CA ASP A 122 -5.79 0.20 16.43
C ASP A 122 -5.47 1.34 15.45
N CYS A 123 -5.05 1.00 14.21
CA CYS A 123 -4.74 1.99 13.19
C CYS A 123 -6.03 2.50 12.49
N PRO A 124 -6.08 3.79 12.14
CA PRO A 124 -7.26 4.39 11.53
C PRO A 124 -7.54 3.82 10.14
N SER A 125 -8.80 3.59 9.80
CA SER A 125 -9.22 3.19 8.45
C SER A 125 -9.78 4.34 7.64
N ILE A 126 -9.73 4.23 6.31
CA ILE A 126 -10.46 5.11 5.38
C ILE A 126 -11.61 4.28 4.80
N VAL A 127 -12.82 4.83 4.82
CA VAL A 127 -14.02 4.17 4.29
C VAL A 127 -14.77 5.13 3.40
N TRP A 128 -15.03 4.70 2.17
CA TRP A 128 -15.94 5.38 1.25
C TRP A 128 -17.19 4.54 1.13
N SER A 129 -18.22 4.90 1.91
CA SER A 129 -19.43 4.07 2.06
C SER A 129 -20.17 3.82 0.74
N ASN A 130 -20.07 4.75 -0.21
CA ASN A 130 -20.67 4.63 -1.55
C ASN A 130 -19.62 4.50 -2.67
N GLY A 131 -18.37 4.20 -2.33
CA GLY A 131 -17.28 4.06 -3.29
C GLY A 131 -16.77 5.35 -3.93
N THR A 132 -17.21 6.51 -3.42
CA THR A 132 -16.81 7.85 -3.84
C THR A 132 -16.07 8.57 -2.71
N PRO A 133 -15.09 9.43 -2.99
CA PRO A 133 -14.36 10.17 -1.97
C PRO A 133 -15.28 11.11 -1.16
N PRO A 134 -15.05 11.27 0.14
CA PRO A 134 -15.67 12.34 0.91
C PRO A 134 -15.02 13.69 0.56
N ALA A 135 -15.58 14.78 1.09
CA ALA A 135 -14.92 16.08 1.01
C ALA A 135 -13.60 16.08 1.79
N GLY A 136 -12.54 16.59 1.16
CA GLY A 136 -11.22 16.76 1.76
C GLY A 136 -10.34 15.50 1.74
N SER A 137 -9.03 15.69 1.82
CA SER A 137 -8.06 14.60 1.83
C SER A 137 -8.07 13.85 3.18
N GLN A 138 -7.96 12.52 3.11
CA GLN A 138 -7.94 11.64 4.28
C GLN A 138 -6.64 10.86 4.35
N VAL A 139 -5.51 11.52 4.62
CA VAL A 139 -4.24 10.83 4.88
C VAL A 139 -4.26 10.23 6.29
N LYS A 140 -3.85 8.97 6.40
CA LYS A 140 -3.71 8.22 7.65
C LYS A 140 -2.32 7.60 7.73
N ASN A 141 -1.95 7.09 8.91
CA ASN A 141 -0.71 6.35 9.08
C ASN A 141 -0.85 5.22 10.10
N CYS A 142 0.12 4.30 10.07
CA CYS A 142 0.24 3.17 10.97
C CYS A 142 1.71 2.73 11.07
N GLY A 143 2.01 1.77 11.96
CA GLY A 143 3.29 1.07 11.93
C GLY A 143 3.44 0.22 10.67
N ALA A 144 4.60 0.32 10.02
CA ALA A 144 4.89 -0.33 8.73
C ALA A 144 4.99 -1.86 8.80
N ALA A 145 4.96 -2.47 10.00
CA ALA A 145 5.02 -3.92 10.16
C ALA A 145 3.72 -4.66 9.81
N TRP A 146 2.62 -3.92 9.60
CA TRP A 146 1.30 -4.48 9.34
C TRP A 146 0.85 -4.16 7.93
N ASP A 147 0.28 -5.16 7.25
CA ASP A 147 -0.34 -4.95 5.95
C ASP A 147 -1.42 -3.88 6.02
N VAL A 148 -1.58 -3.13 4.94
CA VAL A 148 -2.70 -2.22 4.72
C VAL A 148 -3.41 -2.66 3.45
N THR A 149 -4.69 -3.01 3.58
CA THR A 149 -5.47 -3.62 2.51
C THR A 149 -6.62 -2.70 2.09
N LEU A 150 -6.65 -2.34 0.81
CA LEU A 150 -7.84 -1.83 0.14
C LEU A 150 -8.76 -3.03 -0.18
N THR A 151 -9.91 -3.08 0.49
CA THR A 151 -10.99 -4.02 0.16
C THR A 151 -11.99 -3.31 -0.74
N LEU A 152 -12.17 -3.83 -1.95
CA LEU A 152 -13.15 -3.36 -2.92
C LEU A 152 -14.48 -4.10 -2.69
N CYS A 153 -15.62 -3.40 -2.78
CA CYS A 153 -16.95 -3.95 -2.46
C CYS A 153 -17.03 -4.58 -1.06
N ALA A 154 -16.66 -3.78 -0.04
CA ALA A 154 -16.34 -4.22 1.33
C ALA A 154 -17.50 -4.37 2.32
#